data_AF-A0A8C0IVJ2-F1
#
_entry.id   AF-A0A8C0IVJ2-F1
#
_cell.length_a   1.000
_cell.length_b   1.000
_cell.length_c   1.000
_cell.angle_alpha   90.00
_cell.angle_beta   90.00
_cell.angle_gamma   90.00
#
_symmetry.space_group_name_H-M   'P 1'
#
loop_
_entity.id
_entity.type
_entity.pdbx_description
1 polymer ?
#
loop_
_entity_poly.entity_id
_entity_poly.type
_entity_poly.pdbx_seq_one_letter_code
_entity_poly.pdbx_strand_id
1 'polypeptide(L)'
;MELWKQCANWLIQCRVLPPNHRVTWPSAQVCELAQALRDGVLLCQLLNNLMPHAVNLREINLRPQMSQVGERENRGRNGAGHLPASRQLRC
;
A
#
# COMPACT_ATOMS: atom_id res chain seq x y z
N MET A 1 -27.27 3.65 -4.36
CA MET A 1 -26.53 3.21 -3.16
C MET A 1 -25.18 2.70 -3.62
N GLU A 2 -24.09 3.33 -3.21
CA GLU A 2 -22.75 2.91 -3.65
C GLU A 2 -22.22 1.81 -2.72
N LEU A 3 -22.12 0.57 -3.22
CA LEU A 3 -21.64 -0.59 -2.44
C LEU A 3 -20.25 -0.34 -1.83
N TRP A 4 -19.38 0.38 -2.52
CA TRP A 4 -18.04 0.70 -2.04
C TRP A 4 -18.07 1.59 -0.78
N LYS A 5 -19.04 2.50 -0.64
CA LYS A 5 -19.20 3.31 0.57
C LYS A 5 -19.65 2.47 1.76
N GLN A 6 -20.54 1.50 1.51
CA GLN A 6 -20.96 0.54 2.55
C GLN A 6 -19.77 -0.33 2.98
N CYS A 7 -18.96 -0.81 2.02
CA CYS A 7 -17.74 -1.54 2.30
C CYS A 7 -16.74 -0.70 3.12
N ALA A 8 -16.53 0.57 2.75
CA ALA A 8 -15.65 1.48 3.49
C ALA A 8 -16.11 1.65 4.95
N ASN A 9 -17.41 1.81 5.19
CA ASN A 9 -17.96 1.91 6.54
C ASN A 9 -17.79 0.61 7.33
N TRP A 10 -18.01 -0.54 6.68
CA TRP A 10 -17.79 -1.86 7.31
C TRP A 10 -16.32 -2.08 7.71
N LEU A 11 -15.37 -1.67 6.88
CA LEU A 11 -13.93 -1.73 7.22
C LEU A 11 -13.56 -0.89 8.45
N ILE A 12 -14.26 0.23 8.68
CA ILE A 12 -14.09 1.05 9.89
C ILE A 12 -14.67 0.34 11.11
N GLN A 13 -15.85 -0.27 10.98
CA GLN A 13 -16.45 -1.08 12.05
C GLN A 13 -15.56 -2.27 12.43
N CYS A 14 -14.94 -2.90 11.44
CA CYS A 14 -13.96 -3.96 11.65
C CYS A 14 -12.61 -3.45 12.19
N ARG A 15 -12.45 -2.16 12.51
CA ARG A 15 -11.22 -1.52 13.03
C ARG A 15 -9.99 -1.69 12.13
N VAL A 16 -10.22 -1.84 10.83
CA VAL A 16 -9.16 -1.99 9.82
C VAL A 16 -8.76 -0.63 9.28
N LEU A 17 -9.73 0.28 9.15
CA LEU A 17 -9.53 1.66 8.75
C LEU A 17 -9.92 2.63 9.88
N PRO A 18 -9.18 3.74 10.06
CA PRO A 18 -9.60 4.77 11.01
C PRO A 18 -10.83 5.52 10.51
N PRO A 19 -11.69 6.05 11.40
CA PRO A 19 -12.90 6.78 11.01
C PRO A 19 -12.61 8.06 10.21
N ASN A 20 -11.44 8.67 10.41
CA ASN A 20 -10.97 9.86 9.70
C ASN A 20 -10.23 9.56 8.39
N HIS A 21 -10.30 8.33 7.87
CA HIS A 21 -9.61 7.95 6.63
C HIS A 21 -10.17 8.69 5.41
N ARG A 22 -9.33 9.01 4.41
CA ARG A 22 -9.74 9.76 3.20
C ARG A 22 -10.91 9.13 2.44
N VAL A 23 -11.08 7.81 2.54
CA VAL A 23 -12.18 7.06 1.89
C VAL A 23 -13.57 7.41 2.44
N THR A 24 -13.66 8.04 3.62
CA THR A 24 -14.93 8.49 4.21
C THR A 24 -15.35 9.88 3.76
N TRP A 25 -14.47 10.59 3.06
CA TRP A 25 -14.76 11.95 2.62
C TRP A 25 -15.85 11.98 1.55
N PRO A 26 -16.67 13.04 1.48
CA PRO A 26 -17.73 13.15 0.48
C PRO A 26 -17.18 13.18 -0.96
N SER A 27 -15.95 13.66 -1.14
CA SER A 27 -15.21 13.71 -2.41
C SER A 27 -14.37 12.44 -2.68
N ALA A 28 -14.43 11.44 -1.81
CA ALA A 28 -13.71 10.19 -2.00
C ALA A 28 -14.27 9.42 -3.20
N GLN A 29 -13.36 8.72 -3.90
CA GLN A 29 -13.70 7.86 -5.01
C GLN A 29 -13.40 6.40 -4.68
N VAL A 30 -14.02 5.48 -5.42
CA VAL A 30 -13.75 4.04 -5.31
C VAL A 30 -12.26 3.72 -5.49
N CYS A 31 -11.53 4.52 -6.27
CA CYS A 31 -10.09 4.39 -6.46
C CYS A 31 -9.30 4.54 -5.14
N GLU A 32 -9.70 5.46 -4.26
CA GLU A 32 -9.02 5.65 -2.96
C GLU A 32 -9.19 4.41 -2.07
N LEU A 33 -10.37 3.78 -2.11
CA LEU A 33 -10.64 2.52 -1.41
C LEU A 33 -9.79 1.39 -2.00
N ALA A 34 -9.73 1.28 -3.33
CA ALA A 34 -8.92 0.28 -4.01
C ALA A 34 -7.42 0.45 -3.71
N GLN A 35 -6.93 1.69 -3.66
CA GLN A 35 -5.55 2.00 -3.28
C GLN A 35 -5.25 1.59 -1.84
N ALA A 36 -6.16 1.86 -0.89
CA ALA A 36 -5.98 1.45 0.50
C ALA A 36 -5.88 -0.09 0.64
N LEU A 37 -6.67 -0.84 -0.14
CA LEU A 37 -6.68 -2.30 -0.12
C LEU A 37 -5.55 -2.93 -0.96
N ARG A 38 -4.87 -2.15 -1.80
CA ARG A 38 -3.90 -2.64 -2.81
C ARG A 38 -2.75 -3.43 -2.21
N ASP A 39 -2.21 -2.97 -1.09
CA ASP A 39 -1.09 -3.64 -0.42
C ASP A 39 -1.50 -4.95 0.27
N GLY A 40 -2.80 -5.26 0.34
CA GLY A 40 -3.32 -6.49 0.96
C GLY A 40 -3.19 -6.54 2.49
N VAL A 41 -2.36 -5.69 3.10
CA VAL A 41 -2.16 -5.58 4.55
C VAL A 41 -3.48 -5.35 5.29
N LEU A 42 -4.33 -4.46 4.80
CA LEU A 42 -5.64 -4.21 5.40
C LEU A 42 -6.54 -5.44 5.35
N LEU A 43 -6.53 -6.21 4.26
CA LEU A 43 -7.31 -7.45 4.15
C LEU A 43 -6.80 -8.50 5.14
N CYS A 44 -5.49 -8.60 5.32
CA CYS A 44 -4.92 -9.50 6.31
C CYS A 44 -5.26 -9.08 7.75
N GLN A 45 -5.26 -7.78 8.03
CA GLN A 45 -5.64 -7.25 9.33
C GLN A 45 -7.14 -7.46 9.59
N LEU A 46 -7.99 -7.31 8.58
CA LEU A 46 -9.41 -7.65 8.63
C LEU A 46 -9.61 -9.11 9.05
N LEU A 47 -8.89 -10.04 8.42
CA LEU A 47 -8.97 -11.47 8.76
C LEU A 47 -8.57 -11.71 10.21
N ASN A 48 -7.50 -11.08 10.69
CA ASN A 48 -7.08 -11.19 12.09
C ASN A 48 -8.07 -10.57 13.09
N ASN A 49 -8.82 -9.54 12.68
CA ASN A 49 -9.87 -8.94 13.51
C ASN A 49 -11.12 -9.82 13.60
N LEU A 50 -11.43 -10.58 12.53
CA LEU A 50 -12.55 -11.52 12.52
C LEU A 50 -12.20 -12.84 13.20
N MET A 51 -10.97 -13.33 13.00
CA MET A 51 -10.48 -14.57 13.58
C MET A 51 -9.04 -14.35 14.05
N PRO A 52 -8.79 -14.36 15.37
CA PRO A 52 -7.45 -14.19 15.90
C PRO A 52 -6.53 -15.31 15.38
N HIS A 53 -5.32 -14.94 14.94
CA HIS A 53 -4.32 -15.84 14.36
C HIS A 53 -4.66 -16.44 12.99
N ALA A 54 -5.65 -15.91 12.27
CA ALA A 54 -5.96 -16.36 10.92
C ALA A 54 -4.80 -16.15 9.93
N VAL A 55 -4.03 -15.06 10.09
CA VAL A 55 -2.87 -14.79 9.22
C VAL A 55 -1.69 -14.25 10.01
N ASN A 56 -0.51 -14.83 9.80
CA ASN A 56 0.71 -14.36 10.43
C ASN A 56 1.22 -13.08 9.76
N LEU A 57 1.01 -11.93 10.42
CA LEU A 57 1.47 -10.61 9.96
C LEU A 57 3.00 -10.53 9.77
N ARG A 58 3.78 -11.51 10.24
CA ARG A 58 5.22 -11.61 9.95
C ARG A 58 5.53 -12.15 8.55
N GLU A 59 4.65 -12.96 7.97
CA GLU A 59 4.81 -13.50 6.60
C GLU A 59 4.26 -12.55 5.53
N ILE A 60 3.23 -11.78 5.90
CA ILE A 60 2.73 -10.66 5.10
C ILE A 60 3.78 -9.56 5.22
N ASN A 61 4.69 -9.49 4.25
CA ASN A 61 5.76 -8.52 4.23
C ASN A 61 5.19 -7.09 4.35
N LEU A 62 5.16 -6.55 5.58
CA LEU A 62 5.09 -5.11 5.88
C LEU A 62 6.39 -4.41 5.44
N ARG A 63 6.94 -4.78 4.27
CA ARG A 63 7.97 -4.00 3.61
C ARG A 63 7.22 -2.95 2.81
N PRO A 64 7.11 -1.70 3.28
CA PRO A 64 6.81 -0.61 2.36
C PRO A 64 7.94 -0.63 1.31
N GLN A 65 7.70 -1.20 0.13
CA GLN A 65 8.64 -1.19 -1.00
C GLN A 65 8.66 0.19 -1.68
N MET A 66 8.76 1.23 -0.86
CA MET A 66 9.09 2.59 -1.24
C MET A 66 10.22 3.11 -0.35
N SER A 67 11.23 2.27 -0.12
CA SER A 67 12.59 2.77 0.00
C SER A 67 13.28 2.45 -1.32
N GLN A 68 13.28 3.46 -2.17
CA GLN A 68 14.16 3.63 -3.31
C GLN A 68 15.62 3.64 -2.80
N VAL A 69 16.13 2.49 -2.34
CA VAL A 69 17.56 2.30 -2.12
C VAL A 69 18.10 1.86 -3.47
N GLY A 70 18.65 2.86 -4.15
CA GLY A 70 19.06 2.81 -5.52
C GLY A 70 19.86 1.58 -5.88
N GLU A 71 19.64 1.17 -7.12
CA GLU A 71 20.56 0.43 -7.95
C GLU A 71 21.99 0.93 -7.72
N ARG A 72 22.70 0.37 -6.75
CA ARG A 72 24.16 0.34 -6.81
C ARG A 72 24.50 -0.77 -7.77
N GLU A 73 24.44 -0.36 -9.04
CA GLU A 73 25.25 -0.89 -10.11
C GLU A 73 26.62 -1.30 -9.57
N ASN A 74 26.76 -2.59 -9.27
CA ASN A 74 28.05 -3.24 -9.10
C ASN A 74 28.46 -3.81 -10.46
N ARG A 75 28.31 -3.00 -11.51
CA ARG A 75 28.95 -3.25 -12.79
C ARG A 75 30.41 -2.88 -12.59
N GLY A 76 31.25 -3.90 -12.69
CA GLY A 76 32.68 -3.81 -12.50
C GLY A 76 33.25 -2.56 -13.17
N ARG A 77 34.04 -1.81 -12.40
CA ARG A 77 34.96 -0.81 -12.91
C ARG A 77 35.75 -1.44 -14.05
N ASN A 78 35.41 -1.11 -15.29
CA ASN A 78 36.29 -1.06 -16.45
C ASN A 78 35.58 -0.30 -17.58
N GLY A 79 36.04 0.93 -17.83
CA GLY A 79 35.93 1.56 -19.15
C GLY A 79 34.79 2.56 -19.37
N ALA A 80 35.17 3.84 -19.28
CA ALA A 80 34.77 4.96 -20.16
C ALA A 80 33.28 5.35 -20.31
N GLY A 81 32.99 6.62 -19.95
CA GLY A 81 32.09 7.45 -20.73
C GLY A 81 30.89 8.06 -19.99
N HIS A 82 30.96 9.38 -19.76
CA HIS A 82 29.85 10.34 -19.86
C HIS A 82 28.66 10.26 -18.85
N LEU A 83 28.61 11.25 -17.94
CA LEU A 83 27.39 11.80 -17.32
C LEU A 83 26.70 12.80 -18.30
N PRO A 84 25.50 13.39 -18.05
CA PRO A 84 24.62 13.29 -16.87
C PRO A 84 23.08 13.19 -17.16
N ALA A 85 22.34 13.04 -16.05
CA ALA A 85 21.04 13.67 -15.74
C ALA A 85 19.72 13.14 -16.33
N SER A 86 18.74 13.09 -15.41
CA SER A 86 17.29 13.19 -15.64
C SER A 86 16.57 11.93 -16.07
N ARG A 87 16.01 11.20 -15.09
CA ARG A 87 14.54 11.03 -14.97
C ARG A 87 14.18 10.23 -13.73
N GLN A 88 13.89 10.99 -12.69
CA GLN A 88 12.95 10.63 -11.66
C GLN A 88 11.58 10.41 -12.33
N LEU A 89 11.09 9.18 -12.44
CA LEU A 89 9.65 8.95 -12.54
C LEU A 89 9.27 7.71 -11.73
N ARG A 90 8.78 8.01 -10.53
CA ARG A 90 7.79 7.21 -9.80
C ARG A 90 6.54 7.10 -10.68
N CYS A 91 6.11 5.88 -10.95
CA CYS A 91 4.72 5.46 -11.00
C CYS A 91 4.61 4.19 -10.16
#